data_AF-X0QJS4-F1
#
_entry.id   AF-X0QJS4-F1
#
_cell.length_a   1.000
_cell.length_b   1.000
_cell.length_c   1.000
_cell.angle_alpha   90.00
_cell.angle_beta   90.00
_cell.angle_gamma   90.00
#
_symmetry.space_group_name_H-M   'P 1'
#
loop_
_entity.id
_entity.type
_entity.pdbx_description
1 polymer ?
#
loop_
_entity_poly.entity_id
_entity_poly.type
_entity_poly.pdbx_seq_one_letter_code
_entity_poly.pdbx_strand_id
1 'polypeptide(L)'
;MTFDCHFDNETGRYTKYSVTADSEWATAEVSLEQKVEDVFAFTGFPDTESALVYLTHPLAGFYHRRDGKLGTYRVWHKRLNVRTASLISADFKLLSTLGIVTPSEQNQPYSVLIEPLNEFTIYLPPQIID
;
A
#
# COMPACT_ATOMS: atom_id res chain seq x y z
N MET A 1 -3.41 -14.21 8.70
CA MET A 1 -3.75 -13.38 7.53
C MET A 1 -4.37 -14.29 6.49
N THR A 2 -5.50 -13.89 5.92
CA THR A 2 -6.31 -14.67 5.00
C THR A 2 -6.59 -13.84 3.75
N PHE A 3 -6.51 -14.48 2.59
CA PHE A 3 -6.75 -13.86 1.29
C PHE A 3 -7.93 -14.53 0.62
N ASP A 4 -8.88 -13.72 0.16
CA ASP A 4 -10.02 -14.13 -0.67
C ASP A 4 -10.00 -13.25 -1.92
N CYS A 5 -9.32 -13.75 -2.95
CA CYS A 5 -8.98 -13.00 -4.16
C CYS A 5 -9.43 -13.77 -5.40
N HIS A 6 -10.23 -13.13 -6.25
CA HIS A 6 -10.67 -13.66 -7.53
C HIS A 6 -10.04 -12.82 -8.64
N PHE A 7 -9.04 -13.40 -9.30
CA PHE A 7 -8.34 -12.76 -10.41
C PHE A 7 -8.84 -13.33 -11.74
N ASP A 8 -9.33 -12.45 -12.60
CA ASP A 8 -9.69 -12.80 -13.96
C ASP A 8 -8.45 -12.73 -14.86
N ASN A 9 -8.03 -13.89 -15.36
CA ASN A 9 -6.85 -14.01 -16.23
C ASN A 9 -7.07 -13.46 -17.63
N GLU A 10 -8.32 -13.35 -18.10
CA GLU A 10 -8.61 -12.80 -19.44
C GLU A 10 -8.47 -11.28 -19.43
N THR A 11 -8.99 -10.61 -18.39
CA THR A 11 -8.89 -9.14 -18.26
C THR A 11 -7.65 -8.68 -17.49
N GLY A 12 -7.02 -9.58 -16.73
CA GLY A 12 -5.91 -9.30 -15.83
C GLY A 12 -6.31 -8.41 -14.66
N ARG A 13 -7.53 -8.58 -14.12
CA ARG A 13 -8.11 -7.72 -13.07
C ARG A 13 -8.70 -8.55 -11.94
N TYR A 14 -8.67 -8.00 -10.73
CA TYR A 14 -9.38 -8.59 -9.59
C TYR A 14 -10.86 -8.20 -9.64
N THR A 15 -11.74 -9.20 -9.77
CA THR A 15 -13.18 -9.01 -9.52
C THR A 15 -13.47 -8.95 -8.03
N LYS A 16 -12.55 -9.49 -7.21
CA LYS A 16 -12.54 -9.38 -5.75
C LYS A 16 -11.10 -9.48 -5.25
N TYR A 17 -10.73 -8.60 -4.34
CA TYR A 17 -9.50 -8.70 -3.56
C TYR A 17 -9.81 -8.35 -2.12
N SER A 18 -9.89 -9.35 -1.25
CA SER A 18 -10.16 -9.17 0.17
C SER A 18 -9.05 -9.80 1.01
N VAL A 19 -8.60 -9.04 1.99
CA VAL A 19 -7.53 -9.42 2.90
C VAL A 19 -7.97 -9.11 4.32
N THR A 20 -7.85 -10.12 5.19
CA THR A 20 -8.06 -9.96 6.63
C THR A 20 -6.82 -10.43 7.39
N ALA A 21 -6.44 -9.67 8.40
CA ALA A 21 -5.39 -10.01 9.34
C ALA A 21 -5.91 -9.78 10.75
N ASP A 22 -5.68 -10.77 11.60
CA ASP A 22 -5.99 -10.72 13.02
C ASP A 22 -4.71 -11.02 13.80
N SER A 23 -4.46 -10.24 14.83
CA SER A 23 -3.28 -10.32 15.68
C SER A 23 -3.62 -9.84 17.09
N GLU A 24 -2.79 -10.20 18.07
CA GLU A 24 -2.98 -9.78 19.48
C GLU A 24 -3.06 -8.25 19.66
N TRP A 25 -2.43 -7.47 18.76
CA TRP A 25 -2.34 -6.02 18.90
C TRP A 25 -3.42 -5.26 18.15
N ALA A 26 -3.88 -5.78 17.00
CA ALA A 26 -4.92 -5.16 16.17
C ALA A 26 -5.36 -6.05 15.01
N THR A 27 -6.58 -5.80 14.53
CA THR A 27 -7.10 -6.32 13.27
C THR A 27 -6.80 -5.37 12.11
N ALA A 28 -6.76 -5.93 10.90
CA ALA A 28 -6.74 -5.18 9.65
C ALA A 28 -7.58 -5.90 8.60
N GLU A 29 -8.44 -5.16 7.91
CA GLU A 29 -9.24 -5.65 6.80
C GLU A 29 -9.23 -4.63 5.65
N VAL A 30 -9.12 -5.14 4.42
CA VAL A 30 -9.32 -4.35 3.21
C VAL A 30 -10.02 -5.18 2.15
N SER A 31 -10.95 -4.55 1.44
CA SER A 31 -11.68 -5.15 0.32
C SER A 31 -11.67 -4.19 -0.86
N LEU A 32 -11.23 -4.68 -2.01
CA LEU A 32 -11.08 -3.93 -3.25
C LEU A 32 -11.74 -4.69 -4.42
N GLU A 33 -12.09 -3.93 -5.44
CA GLU A 33 -12.46 -4.46 -6.77
C GLU A 33 -11.78 -3.65 -7.87
N GLN A 34 -11.64 -4.22 -9.07
CA GLN A 34 -11.17 -3.49 -10.24
C GLN A 34 -12.25 -3.47 -11.31
N LYS A 35 -12.57 -2.27 -11.80
CA LYS A 35 -13.44 -2.10 -12.97
C LYS A 35 -12.62 -1.79 -14.21
N VAL A 36 -13.19 -2.03 -15.39
CA VAL A 36 -12.51 -1.78 -16.67
C VAL A 36 -12.39 -0.27 -16.92
N GLU A 37 -13.41 0.46 -16.50
CA GLU A 37 -13.58 1.91 -16.60
C GLU A 37 -12.80 2.71 -15.54
N ASP A 38 -12.17 2.05 -14.56
CA ASP A 38 -11.37 2.75 -13.56
C ASP A 38 -10.14 3.37 -14.23
N VAL A 39 -10.09 4.69 -14.25
CA VAL A 39 -8.99 5.48 -14.83
C VAL A 39 -8.17 6.16 -13.74
N PHE A 40 -6.87 6.37 -14.01
CA PHE A 40 -6.03 7.17 -13.13
C PHE A 40 -6.55 8.61 -13.08
N ALA A 41 -6.88 9.07 -11.89
CA ALA A 41 -7.27 10.45 -11.61
C ALA A 41 -6.49 10.95 -10.40
N PHE A 42 -5.42 11.71 -10.67
CA PHE A 42 -4.51 12.22 -9.63
C PHE A 42 -4.62 13.74 -9.52
N THR A 43 -5.77 14.22 -9.03
CA THR A 43 -6.01 15.66 -8.80
C THR A 43 -4.93 16.25 -7.91
N GLY A 44 -4.28 17.32 -8.35
CA GLY A 44 -3.20 17.98 -7.63
C GLY A 44 -1.79 17.61 -8.12
N PHE A 45 -1.65 16.59 -8.97
CA PHE A 45 -0.41 16.34 -9.71
C PHE A 45 -0.47 16.93 -11.11
N PRO A 46 0.68 17.35 -11.69
CA PRO A 46 0.73 17.88 -13.04
C PRO A 46 0.41 16.82 -14.10
N ASP A 47 0.72 15.56 -13.83
CA ASP A 47 0.52 14.43 -14.72
C ASP A 47 0.57 13.09 -13.94
N THR A 48 0.15 12.02 -14.60
CA THR A 48 0.12 10.66 -14.06
C THR A 48 1.51 10.12 -13.71
N GLU A 49 2.55 10.48 -14.48
CA GLU A 49 3.91 10.00 -14.21
C GLU A 49 4.43 10.61 -12.90
N SER A 50 4.30 11.93 -12.73
CA SER A 50 4.66 12.65 -11.52
C SER A 50 3.93 12.09 -10.29
N ALA A 51 2.63 11.80 -10.43
CA ALA A 51 1.83 11.18 -9.36
C ALA A 51 2.36 9.78 -8.99
N LEU A 52 2.55 8.90 -9.97
CA LEU A 52 3.04 7.55 -9.73
C LEU A 52 4.45 7.57 -9.17
N VAL A 53 5.31 8.51 -9.60
CA VAL A 53 6.64 8.68 -9.03
C VAL A 53 6.52 9.00 -7.54
N TYR A 54 5.75 10.02 -7.19
CA TYR A 54 5.60 10.46 -5.80
C TYR A 54 4.96 9.40 -4.89
N LEU A 55 3.92 8.72 -5.39
CA LEU A 55 3.14 7.75 -4.60
C LEU A 55 3.84 6.39 -4.45
N THR A 56 4.72 6.02 -5.39
CA THR A 56 5.28 4.66 -5.44
C THR A 56 6.80 4.58 -5.35
N HIS A 57 7.54 5.68 -5.48
CA HIS A 57 9.00 5.59 -5.39
C HIS A 57 9.45 5.17 -3.99
N PRO A 58 10.48 4.32 -3.91
CA PRO A 58 11.00 3.86 -2.63
C PRO A 58 11.54 5.05 -1.84
N LEU A 59 10.98 5.27 -0.66
CA LEU A 59 11.49 6.22 0.32
C LEU A 59 12.51 5.53 1.25
N ALA A 60 13.50 6.30 1.72
CA ALA A 60 14.35 5.84 2.81
C ALA A 60 13.52 5.80 4.10
N GLY A 61 13.42 4.61 4.72
CA GLY A 61 12.79 4.47 6.02
C GLY A 61 13.78 4.78 7.13
N PHE A 62 13.34 5.50 8.16
CA PHE A 62 14.13 5.80 9.35
C PHE A 62 13.41 5.32 10.60
N TYR A 63 14.15 4.79 11.57
CA TYR A 63 13.58 4.29 12.83
C TYR A 63 14.59 4.40 13.98
N HIS A 64 14.08 4.51 15.20
CA HIS A 64 14.91 4.43 16.40
C HIS A 64 15.23 2.97 16.69
N ARG A 65 16.52 2.65 16.76
CA ARG A 65 17.01 1.33 17.15
C ARG A 65 16.94 1.17 18.67
N ARG A 66 17.04 -0.07 19.14
CA ARG A 66 17.08 -0.40 20.59
C ARG A 66 18.28 0.21 21.32
N ASP A 67 19.38 0.48 20.60
CA ASP A 67 20.58 1.14 21.10
C ASP A 67 20.45 2.68 21.11
N GLY A 68 19.28 3.23 20.78
CA GLY A 68 19.00 4.66 20.73
C GLY A 68 19.50 5.38 19.48
N LYS A 69 20.23 4.70 18.59
CA LYS A 69 20.73 5.30 17.34
C LYS A 69 19.65 5.33 16.25
N LEU A 70 19.82 6.23 15.29
CA LEU A 70 18.98 6.29 14.10
C LEU A 70 19.41 5.19 13.13
N GLY A 71 18.48 4.29 12.81
CA GLY A 71 18.65 3.26 11.78
C GLY A 71 17.94 3.66 10.50
N THR A 72 18.42 3.13 9.37
CA THR A 72 17.73 3.24 8.08
C THR A 72 17.63 1.90 7.37
N TYR A 73 16.50 1.71 6.69
CA TYR A 73 16.27 0.62 5.74
C TYR A 73 16.19 1.17 4.32
N ARG A 74 16.74 0.40 3.40
CA ARG A 74 16.59 0.64 1.97
C ARG A 74 15.88 -0.54 1.35
N VAL A 75 14.84 -0.23 0.60
CA VAL A 75 14.14 -1.17 -0.26
C VAL A 75 14.26 -0.64 -1.67
N TRP A 76 14.52 -1.52 -2.62
CA TRP A 76 14.46 -1.19 -4.03
C TRP A 76 13.41 -2.06 -4.72
N HIS A 77 12.73 -1.47 -5.69
CA HIS A 77 11.92 -2.17 -6.66
C HIS A 77 12.05 -1.48 -8.01
N LYS A 78 11.79 -2.24 -9.07
CA LYS A 78 11.57 -1.67 -10.41
C LYS A 78 10.34 -0.74 -10.39
N ARG A 79 10.18 0.08 -11.43
CA ARG A 79 8.95 0.85 -11.64
C ARG A 79 7.75 -0.10 -11.57
N LEU A 80 6.83 0.18 -10.64
CA LEU A 80 5.63 -0.64 -10.44
C LEU A 80 4.69 -0.49 -11.65
N ASN A 81 4.11 -1.61 -12.08
CA ASN A 81 3.12 -1.63 -13.17
C ASN A 81 1.71 -1.68 -12.60
N VAL A 82 1.35 -0.63 -11.85
CA VAL A 82 0.08 -0.54 -11.14
C VAL A 82 -1.11 -0.33 -12.08
N ARG A 83 -2.27 -0.78 -11.62
CA ARG A 83 -3.59 -0.43 -12.13
C ARG A 83 -4.41 0.22 -11.01
N THR A 84 -5.41 0.99 -11.39
CA THR A 84 -6.43 1.49 -10.46
C THR A 84 -7.28 0.34 -9.89
N ALA A 85 -7.80 0.57 -8.69
CA ALA A 85 -8.84 -0.22 -8.08
C ALA A 85 -9.82 0.70 -7.35
N SER A 86 -11.00 0.18 -7.04
CA SER A 86 -12.00 0.82 -6.20
C SER A 86 -11.94 0.21 -4.80
N LEU A 87 -11.96 1.06 -3.76
CA LEU A 87 -12.11 0.62 -2.38
C LEU A 87 -13.57 0.22 -2.13
N ILE A 88 -13.79 -0.97 -1.60
CA ILE A 88 -15.09 -1.39 -1.04
C ILE A 88 -15.13 -1.05 0.45
N SER A 89 -14.09 -1.43 1.19
CA SER A 89 -13.95 -1.13 2.61
C SER A 89 -12.49 -1.22 3.07
N ALA A 90 -12.15 -0.44 4.08
CA ALA A 90 -10.91 -0.54 4.83
C ALA A 90 -11.16 -0.34 6.33
N ASP A 91 -10.57 -1.20 7.16
CA ASP A 91 -10.48 -1.02 8.60
C ASP A 91 -9.13 -1.53 9.12
N PHE A 92 -8.24 -0.61 9.40
CA PHE A 92 -6.93 -0.82 10.00
C PHE A 92 -6.97 -0.33 11.44
N LYS A 93 -7.35 -1.23 12.36
CA LYS A 93 -7.62 -0.87 13.76
C LYS A 93 -6.44 -0.20 14.44
N LEU A 94 -5.21 -0.64 14.14
CA LEU A 94 -4.00 -0.06 14.71
C LEU A 94 -3.84 1.43 14.35
N LEU A 95 -4.12 1.80 13.10
CA LEU A 95 -3.96 3.19 12.65
C LEU A 95 -4.96 4.12 13.35
N SER A 96 -6.20 3.65 13.54
CA SER A 96 -7.22 4.35 14.32
C SER A 96 -6.81 4.50 15.79
N THR A 97 -6.29 3.42 16.41
CA THR A 97 -5.86 3.44 17.81
C THR A 97 -4.68 4.39 18.04
N LEU A 98 -3.77 4.50 17.06
CA LEU A 98 -2.65 5.44 17.11
C LEU A 98 -3.03 6.89 16.76
N GLY A 99 -4.29 7.14 16.37
CA GLY A 99 -4.75 8.48 15.97
C GLY A 99 -4.15 8.98 14.66
N ILE A 100 -3.68 8.08 13.78
CA ILE A 100 -3.05 8.44 12.50
C ILE A 100 -4.11 8.76 11.45
N VAL A 101 -5.14 7.90 11.33
CA VAL A 101 -6.29 8.07 10.44
C VAL A 101 -7.54 7.48 11.08
N THR A 102 -8.64 8.21 11.02
CA THR A 102 -9.94 7.75 11.52
C THR A 102 -10.53 6.66 10.62
N PRO A 103 -11.47 5.83 11.13
CA PRO A 103 -12.16 4.84 10.29
C PRO A 103 -12.83 5.44 9.05
N SER A 104 -13.36 6.67 9.15
CA SER A 104 -13.97 7.37 8.01
C SER A 104 -12.95 7.75 6.95
N GLU A 105 -11.78 8.24 7.35
CA GLU A 105 -10.70 8.62 6.42
C GLU A 105 -10.08 7.40 5.74
N GLN A 106 -9.99 6.27 6.44
CA GLN A 106 -9.51 5.01 5.84
C GLN A 106 -10.38 4.54 4.68
N ASN A 107 -11.68 4.87 4.71
CA ASN A 107 -12.63 4.55 3.64
C ASN A 107 -12.69 5.64 2.54
N GLN A 108 -11.83 6.65 2.61
CA GLN A 108 -11.74 7.74 1.63
C GLN A 108 -10.27 8.00 1.23
N PRO A 109 -9.53 6.98 0.75
CA PRO A 109 -8.16 7.18 0.31
C PRO A 109 -8.15 8.10 -0.92
N TYR A 110 -7.07 8.86 -1.07
CA TYR A 110 -6.84 9.67 -2.27
C TYR A 110 -6.79 8.82 -3.56
N SER A 111 -6.16 7.65 -3.50
CA SER A 111 -6.05 6.72 -4.63
C SER A 111 -5.87 5.29 -4.13
N VAL A 112 -6.33 4.31 -4.91
CA VAL A 112 -6.05 2.89 -4.69
C VAL A 112 -5.35 2.31 -5.92
N LEU A 113 -4.15 1.78 -5.70
CA LEU A 113 -3.27 1.23 -6.72
C LEU A 113 -2.98 -0.24 -6.40
N ILE A 114 -3.07 -1.11 -7.40
CA ILE A 114 -2.81 -2.53 -7.24
C ILE A 114 -1.95 -3.07 -8.38
N GLU A 115 -1.00 -3.92 -8.04
CA GLU A 115 -0.22 -4.73 -8.98
C GLU A 115 -0.28 -6.18 -8.47
N PRO A 116 -0.72 -7.16 -9.29
CA PRO A 116 -0.93 -8.54 -8.82
C PRO A 116 0.33 -9.21 -8.26
N LEU A 117 1.50 -8.86 -8.81
CA LEU A 117 2.78 -9.37 -8.37
C LEU A 117 3.86 -8.32 -8.56
N ASN A 118 4.59 -8.04 -7.50
CA ASN A 118 5.75 -7.17 -7.50
C ASN A 118 6.89 -7.79 -6.69
N GLU A 119 8.12 -7.48 -7.10
CA GLU A 119 9.33 -7.96 -6.45
C GLU A 119 10.07 -6.78 -5.81
N PHE A 120 10.50 -6.99 -4.58
CA PHE A 120 11.27 -6.02 -3.82
C PHE A 120 12.59 -6.63 -3.39
N THR A 121 13.66 -5.83 -3.45
CA THR A 121 14.96 -6.15 -2.87
C THR A 121 15.12 -5.39 -1.57
N ILE A 122 15.23 -6.12 -0.46
CA ILE A 122 15.50 -5.55 0.86
C ILE A 122 17.00 -5.61 1.10
N TYR A 123 17.63 -4.45 1.30
CA TYR A 123 19.05 -4.41 1.62
C TYR A 123 19.26 -4.63 3.13
N LEU A 124 20.00 -5.68 3.45
CA LEU A 124 20.35 -6.06 4.81
C LEU A 124 21.88 -6.09 4.98
N PRO A 125 22.42 -5.81 6.18
CA PRO A 125 21.71 -5.35 7.36
C PRO A 125 21.28 -3.88 7.26
N PRO A 126 20.38 -3.41 8.13
CA PRO A 126 20.00 -1.99 8.21
C PRO A 126 21.22 -1.16 8.62
N GLN A 127 21.37 0.03 8.04
CA GLN A 127 22.53 0.89 8.30
C GLN A 127 22.24 1.84 9.48
N ILE A 128 23.28 2.19 10.22
CA ILE A 128 23.25 3.28 11.20
C ILE A 128 23.57 4.57 10.45
N ILE A 129 22.86 5.64 10.79
CA ILE A 129 23.19 6.98 10.32
C ILE A 129 23.99 7.67 11.42
N ASP A 130 25.19 8.11 11.07
CA ASP A 130 26.08 8.89 11.94
C ASP A 130 25.76 10.40 11.87
#